data_AF-A0A8X6PN14-F1
#
_entry.id   AF-A0A8X6PN14-F1
#
_cell.length_a   1.000
_cell.length_b   1.000
_cell.length_c   1.000
_cell.angle_alpha   90.00
_cell.angle_beta   90.00
_cell.angle_gamma   90.00
#
_symmetry.space_group_name_H-M   'P 1'
#
loop_
_entity.id
_entity.type
_entity.pdbx_description
1 polymer ?
#
loop_
_entity_poly.entity_id
_entity_poly.type
_entity_poly.pdbx_seq_one_letter_code
_entity_poly.pdbx_strand_id
1 'polypeptide(L)'
;MTTAKLPAEKALIEAILKAMESTVTSDGLLPLANCVEANLSDALTNPHQSDDLSQYIIDLHEIMDEVRSRYAQTREKEITLESNRLRERLNSWGVISKPDTQFTPVKPKNKTRKHTGSQAA
;
A
#
# COMPACT_ATOMS: atom_id res chain seq x y z
N MET A 1 -40.85 23.22 10.09
CA MET A 1 -39.58 23.79 10.58
C MET A 1 -38.49 22.74 10.33
N THR A 2 -37.77 22.82 9.21
CA THR A 2 -36.72 21.86 8.83
C THR A 2 -35.43 22.62 8.65
N THR A 3 -34.73 22.84 9.77
CA THR A 3 -33.52 23.66 9.84
C THR A 3 -32.26 22.79 9.72
N ALA A 4 -31.47 23.07 8.68
CA ALA A 4 -30.00 23.15 8.71
C ALA A 4 -29.16 21.89 9.06
N LYS A 5 -29.34 20.76 8.34
CA LYS A 5 -28.37 19.64 8.38
C LYS A 5 -27.21 19.78 7.37
N LEU A 6 -27.48 20.43 6.23
CA LEU A 6 -26.55 20.73 5.14
C LEU A 6 -25.18 21.35 5.50
N PRO A 7 -25.07 22.30 6.46
CA PRO A 7 -23.76 22.90 6.77
C PRO A 7 -22.79 21.94 7.46
N ALA A 8 -23.31 20.95 8.19
CA ALA A 8 -22.51 20.02 8.98
C ALA A 8 -21.86 18.92 8.12
N GLU A 9 -22.61 18.39 7.15
CA GLU A 9 -22.17 17.35 6.21
C GLU A 9 -21.01 17.87 5.34
N LYS A 10 -21.15 19.08 4.81
CA LYS A 10 -20.09 19.72 4.03
C LYS A 10 -18.84 20.04 4.87
N ALA A 11 -19.02 20.54 6.09
CA ALA A 11 -17.91 20.82 6.99
C ALA A 11 -17.14 19.56 7.38
N LEU A 12 -17.83 18.42 7.51
CA LEU A 12 -17.19 17.13 7.76
C LEU A 12 -16.33 16.68 6.58
N ILE A 13 -16.85 16.76 5.35
CA ILE A 13 -16.07 16.44 4.14
C ILE A 13 -14.80 17.29 4.07
N GLU A 14 -14.92 18.61 4.24
CA GLU A 14 -13.76 19.52 4.23
C GLU A 14 -12.74 19.19 5.33
N ALA A 15 -13.21 18.82 6.52
CA ALA A 15 -12.35 18.40 7.62
C ALA A 15 -11.60 17.09 7.31
N ILE A 16 -12.27 16.11 6.70
CA ILE A 16 -11.65 14.84 6.32
C ILE A 16 -10.59 15.05 5.24
N LEU A 17 -10.90 15.82 4.19
CA LEU A 17 -9.93 16.14 3.12
C LEU A 17 -8.70 16.86 3.69
N LYS A 18 -8.90 17.83 4.57
CA LYS A 18 -7.80 18.54 5.24
C LYS A 18 -6.96 17.61 6.12
N ALA A 19 -7.61 16.69 6.84
CA ALA A 19 -6.89 15.70 7.65
C ALA A 19 -6.06 14.75 6.75
N MET A 20 -6.58 14.34 5.60
CA MET A 20 -5.87 13.51 4.62
C MET A 20 -4.66 14.21 4.02
N GLU A 21 -4.70 15.53 3.80
CA GLU A 21 -3.55 16.31 3.34
C GLU A 21 -2.43 16.37 4.38
N SER A 22 -2.79 16.42 5.67
CA SER A 22 -1.82 16.46 6.77
C SER A 22 -1.23 15.10 7.13
N THR A 23 -1.89 14.01 6.72
CA THR A 23 -1.54 12.65 7.12
C THR A 23 -0.63 12.00 6.10
N VAL A 24 0.56 11.58 6.54
CA VAL A 24 1.60 10.99 5.67
C VAL A 24 2.01 9.57 6.06
N THR A 25 1.41 9.01 7.12
CA THR A 25 1.69 7.67 7.64
C THR A 25 0.48 6.77 7.50
N SER A 26 0.72 5.46 7.35
CA SER A 26 -0.38 4.49 7.27
C SER A 26 -1.22 4.48 8.56
N ASP A 27 -0.57 4.58 9.73
CA ASP A 27 -1.22 4.65 11.05
C ASP A 27 -2.16 5.86 11.22
N GLY A 28 -1.88 6.98 10.57
CA GLY A 28 -2.76 8.16 10.61
C GLY A 28 -3.93 8.06 9.64
N LEU A 29 -3.78 7.31 8.54
CA LEU A 29 -4.82 7.15 7.52
C LEU A 29 -5.90 6.14 7.94
N LEU A 30 -5.55 5.15 8.77
CA LEU A 30 -6.49 4.13 9.23
C LEU A 30 -7.67 4.69 10.06
N PRO A 31 -7.47 5.58 11.05
CA PRO A 31 -8.56 6.25 11.75
C PRO A 31 -9.46 7.08 10.82
N LEU A 32 -8.91 7.69 9.79
CA LEU A 32 -9.69 8.45 8.80
C LEU A 32 -10.59 7.52 7.98
N ALA A 33 -10.07 6.37 7.54
CA ALA A 33 -10.87 5.37 6.83
C ALA A 33 -12.08 4.91 7.68
N ASN A 34 -11.84 4.60 8.95
CA ASN A 34 -12.89 4.18 9.88
C ASN A 34 -13.92 5.30 10.12
N CYS A 35 -13.48 6.56 10.17
CA CYS A 35 -14.36 7.71 10.30
C CYS A 35 -15.29 7.85 9.08
N VAL A 36 -14.73 7.76 7.87
CA VAL A 36 -15.52 7.84 6.63
C VAL A 36 -16.51 6.69 6.53
N GLU A 37 -16.09 5.47 6.85
CA GLU A 37 -16.95 4.27 6.83
C GLU A 37 -18.12 4.38 7.81
N ALA A 38 -17.88 4.88 9.03
CA ALA A 38 -18.94 5.10 10.01
C ALA A 38 -19.99 6.11 9.52
N ASN A 39 -19.54 7.23 8.92
CA ASN A 39 -20.43 8.25 8.38
C ASN A 39 -21.20 7.76 7.14
N LEU A 40 -20.56 6.95 6.30
CA LEU A 40 -21.22 6.33 5.16
C LEU A 40 -22.29 5.33 5.61
N SER A 41 -21.99 4.53 6.62
CA SER A 41 -22.95 3.59 7.21
C SER A 41 -24.16 4.31 7.83
N ASP A 42 -23.93 5.42 8.55
CA ASP A 42 -25.01 6.24 9.09
C ASP A 42 -25.88 6.87 7.99
N ALA A 43 -25.25 7.40 6.93
CA ALA A 43 -25.96 7.99 5.80
C ALA A 43 -26.82 6.98 5.02
N LEU A 44 -26.34 5.74 4.88
CA LEU A 44 -27.08 4.65 4.22
C LEU A 44 -28.22 4.09 5.07
N THR A 45 -28.10 4.12 6.39
CA THR A 45 -29.12 3.57 7.31
C THR A 45 -30.25 4.57 7.61
N ASN A 46 -29.99 5.87 7.46
CA ASN A 46 -30.99 6.93 7.61
C ASN A 46 -31.19 7.72 6.29
N PRO A 47 -31.70 7.09 5.22
CA PRO A 47 -31.92 7.76 3.95
C PRO A 47 -33.09 8.74 4.05
N HIS A 48 -32.80 10.02 4.24
CA HIS A 48 -33.78 11.08 3.97
C HIS A 48 -33.74 11.44 2.49
N GLN A 49 -34.89 11.43 1.82
CA GLN A 49 -35.03 11.74 0.38
C GLN A 49 -34.70 13.22 0.12
N SER A 50 -33.44 13.52 -0.16
CA SER A 50 -32.94 14.82 -0.61
C SER A 50 -31.79 14.57 -1.58
N ASP A 51 -31.79 15.29 -2.71
CA ASP A 51 -30.72 15.21 -3.73
C ASP A 51 -29.34 15.55 -3.13
N ASP A 52 -29.31 16.42 -2.10
CA ASP A 52 -28.10 16.80 -1.37
C ASP A 52 -27.50 15.63 -0.57
N LEU A 53 -28.35 14.73 -0.04
CA LEU A 53 -27.89 13.53 0.68
C LEU A 53 -27.27 12.51 -0.29
N SER A 54 -27.79 12.42 -1.52
CA SER A 54 -27.23 11.55 -2.56
C SER A 54 -25.83 12.01 -2.94
N GLN A 55 -25.61 13.32 -3.08
CA GLN A 55 -24.27 13.86 -3.34
C GLN A 55 -23.33 13.62 -2.16
N TYR A 56 -23.79 13.82 -0.92
CA TYR A 56 -23.00 13.54 0.28
C TYR A 56 -22.52 12.09 0.35
N ILE A 57 -23.38 11.12 0.00
CA ILE A 57 -23.02 9.70 -0.04
C ILE A 57 -22.00 9.41 -1.15
N ILE A 58 -22.11 10.07 -2.31
CA ILE A 58 -21.12 9.95 -3.39
C ILE A 58 -19.76 10.48 -2.92
N ASP A 59 -19.74 11.67 -2.33
CA ASP A 59 -18.51 12.30 -1.82
C ASP A 59 -17.82 11.42 -0.76
N LEU A 60 -18.58 10.81 0.17
CA LEU A 60 -18.03 9.89 1.16
C LEU A 60 -17.43 8.62 0.55
N HIS A 61 -18.03 8.09 -0.52
CA HIS A 61 -17.44 6.94 -1.23
C HIS A 61 -16.13 7.32 -1.91
N GLU A 62 -16.08 8.45 -2.62
CA GLU A 62 -14.85 8.92 -3.28
C GLU A 62 -13.72 9.16 -2.27
N ILE A 63 -14.05 9.78 -1.13
CA ILE A 63 -13.10 10.00 -0.04
C ILE A 63 -12.61 8.66 0.52
N MET A 64 -13.50 7.69 0.73
CA MET A 64 -13.12 6.36 1.24
C MET A 64 -12.14 5.65 0.30
N ASP A 65 -12.39 5.69 -1.01
CA ASP A 65 -11.51 5.08 -2.01
C ASP A 65 -10.15 5.76 -2.07
N GLU A 66 -10.11 7.10 -1.98
CA GLU A 66 -8.86 7.86 -1.93
C GLU A 66 -8.07 7.57 -0.65
N VAL A 67 -8.72 7.52 0.52
CA VAL A 67 -8.05 7.15 1.79
C VAL A 67 -7.45 5.74 1.70
N ARG A 68 -8.19 4.78 1.14
CA ARG A 68 -7.71 3.40 0.97
C ARG A 68 -6.53 3.32 0.01
N SER A 69 -6.60 4.04 -1.11
CA SER A 69 -5.50 4.15 -2.07
C SER A 69 -4.23 4.71 -1.42
N ARG A 70 -4.35 5.83 -0.68
CA ARG A 70 -3.21 6.42 0.05
C ARG A 70 -2.66 5.51 1.12
N TYR A 71 -3.53 4.82 1.87
CA TYR A 71 -3.10 3.87 2.89
C TYR A 71 -2.25 2.74 2.29
N ALA A 72 -2.72 2.14 1.19
CA ALA A 72 -1.98 1.09 0.50
C ALA A 72 -0.61 1.55 0.00
N GLN A 73 -0.55 2.71 -0.67
CA GLN A 73 0.70 3.28 -1.17
C GLN A 73 1.67 3.64 -0.02
N THR A 74 1.16 4.22 1.07
CA THR A 74 1.98 4.63 2.21
C THR A 74 2.55 3.42 2.92
N ARG A 75 1.72 2.39 3.14
CA ARG A 75 2.14 1.15 3.77
C ARG A 75 3.17 0.39 2.94
N GLU A 76 3.02 0.36 1.61
CA GLU A 76 4.02 -0.24 0.71
C GLU A 76 5.38 0.47 0.80
N LYS A 77 5.36 1.82 0.84
CA LYS A 77 6.58 2.62 1.04
C LYS A 77 7.23 2.34 2.40
N GLU A 78 6.44 2.25 3.45
CA GLU A 78 6.92 1.92 4.80
C GLU A 78 7.58 0.53 4.86
N ILE A 79 6.93 -0.49 4.29
CA ILE A 79 7.47 -1.85 4.18
C ILE A 79 8.78 -1.86 3.39
N THR A 80 8.82 -1.14 2.27
CA THR A 80 10.03 -1.03 1.43
C THR A 80 11.17 -0.38 2.21
N LEU A 81 10.88 0.70 2.95
CA LEU A 81 11.86 1.39 3.78
C LEU A 81 12.40 0.49 4.90
N GLU A 82 11.52 -0.25 5.57
CA GLU A 82 11.89 -1.20 6.62
C GLU A 82 12.76 -2.34 6.07
N SER A 83 12.39 -2.91 4.93
CA SER A 83 13.16 -3.94 4.23
C SER A 83 14.56 -3.44 3.84
N ASN A 84 14.66 -2.23 3.30
CA ASN A 84 15.95 -1.61 2.97
C ASN A 84 16.81 -1.40 4.22
N ARG A 85 16.24 -0.89 5.31
CA ARG A 85 16.95 -0.74 6.60
C ARG A 85 17.43 -2.07 7.15
N LEU A 86 16.61 -3.14 7.07
CA LEU A 86 17.02 -4.48 7.46
C LEU A 86 18.17 -4.99 6.59
N ARG A 87 18.10 -4.79 5.27
CA ARG A 87 19.16 -5.19 4.34
C ARG A 87 20.47 -4.47 4.63
N GLU A 88 20.42 -3.17 4.90
CA GLU A 88 21.60 -2.38 5.31
C GLU A 88 22.18 -2.87 6.64
N ARG A 89 21.33 -3.16 7.63
CA ARG A 89 21.76 -3.72 8.92
C ARG A 89 22.42 -5.09 8.75
N LEU A 90 21.84 -5.99 7.96
CA LEU A 90 22.41 -7.30 7.66
C LEU A 90 23.74 -7.20 6.89
N ASN A 91 23.87 -6.24 5.97
CA ASN A 91 25.13 -5.94 5.29
C ASN A 91 26.19 -5.41 6.27
N SER A 92 25.81 -4.55 7.22
CA SER A 92 26.72 -4.03 8.24
C SER A 92 27.25 -5.11 9.20
N TRP A 93 26.47 -6.18 9.40
CA TRP A 93 26.86 -7.33 10.22
C TRP A 93 27.67 -8.38 9.42
N GLY A 94 27.93 -8.14 8.13
CA GLY A 94 28.64 -9.09 7.27
C GLY A 94 27.86 -10.37 6.99
N VAL A 95 26.56 -10.41 7.30
CA VAL A 95 25.69 -11.57 7.09
C VAL A 95 25.37 -11.75 5.60
N ILE A 96 25.29 -10.65 4.86
CA ILE A 96 25.19 -10.64 3.40
C ILE A 96 26.57 -10.20 2.88
N SER A 97 27.47 -11.16 2.67
CA SER A 97 28.64 -10.91 1.83
C SER A 97 28.15 -10.47 0.44
N LYS A 98 28.80 -9.47 -0.15
CA LYS A 98 28.56 -9.00 -1.53
C LYS A 98 28.26 -10.19 -2.45
N PRO A 99 27.32 -10.10 -3.41
CA PRO A 99 27.16 -11.15 -4.39
C PRO A 99 28.49 -11.31 -5.12
N ASP A 100 29.23 -12.36 -4.77
CA ASP A 100 30.45 -12.78 -5.46
C ASP A 100 30.05 -13.55 -6.71
N THR A 101 29.28 -12.88 -7.55
CA THR A 101 28.80 -13.39 -8.83
C THR A 101 29.19 -12.39 -9.90
N GLN A 102 30.45 -12.49 -10.33
CA GLN A 102 30.69 -12.45 -11.77
C GLN A 102 29.81 -13.55 -12.39
N PHE A 103 28.67 -13.15 -12.92
CA PHE A 103 27.86 -14.02 -13.78
C PHE A 103 28.65 -14.21 -15.08
N THR A 104 29.59 -15.16 -15.10
CA THR A 104 30.19 -15.59 -16.35
C THR A 104 29.18 -16.51 -17.05
N PRO A 105 28.64 -16.16 -18.22
CA PRO A 105 27.81 -17.08 -18.97
C PRO A 105 28.65 -18.28 -19.38
N VAL A 106 28.35 -19.44 -18.79
CA VAL A 106 29.02 -20.70 -19.13
C VAL A 106 28.56 -21.10 -20.54
N LYS A 107 29.42 -20.88 -21.54
CA LYS A 107 29.25 -21.52 -22.86
C LYS A 107 29.31 -23.04 -22.67
N PRO A 108 28.38 -23.83 -23.21
CA PRO A 108 28.42 -25.28 -23.07
C PRO A 108 29.59 -25.82 -23.91
N LYS A 109 30.63 -26.32 -23.25
CA LYS A 109 31.80 -26.92 -23.90
C LYS A 109 31.56 -28.41 -24.06
N ASN A 110 30.91 -28.80 -25.16
CA ASN A 110 30.78 -30.20 -25.53
C ASN A 110 32.17 -30.75 -25.92
N LYS A 111 32.75 -31.64 -25.10
CA LYS A 111 33.94 -32.42 -25.43
C LYS A 111 33.65 -33.90 -25.23
N THR A 112 33.41 -34.58 -26.35
CA THR A 112 33.35 -36.04 -26.50
C THR A 112 34.63 -36.67 -25.93
N ARG A 113 34.51 -37.41 -24.83
CA ARG A 113 35.60 -38.19 -24.24
C ARG A 113 35.57 -39.60 -24.84
N LYS A 114 36.50 -39.90 -25.75
CA LYS A 114 36.78 -41.28 -26.18
C LYS A 114 37.47 -42.01 -25.03
N HIS A 115 36.93 -43.17 -24.62
CA HIS A 115 37.58 -44.08 -23.68
C HIS A 115 38.13 -45.27 -24.47
N THR A 116 39.45 -45.37 -24.58
CA THR A 116 40.14 -46.62 -24.93
C THR A 116 40.48 -47.32 -23.62
N GLY A 117 39.77 -48.40 -23.30
CA GLY A 117 40.13 -49.30 -22.20
C GLY A 117 41.11 -50.34 -22.72
N SER A 118 42.35 -50.28 -22.24
CA SER A 118 43.32 -51.36 -22.30
C SER A 118 43.57 -51.77 -20.86
N GLN A 119 43.23 -53.01 -20.51
CA GLN A 119 43.55 -53.60 -19.22
C GLN A 119 44.29 -54.91 -19.50
N ALA A 120 45.54 -54.91 -19.09
CA ALA A 120 46.40 -56.08 -19.02
C ALA A 120 46.30 -56.66 -17.60
N ALA A 121 46.00 -57.96 -17.52
CA ALA A 121 46.46 -58.96 -16.56
C ALA A 121 45.77 -60.28 -16.89
#